data_AF-A0A851ZDE6-F1
#
_entry.id   AF-A0A851ZDE6-F1
#
_cell.length_a   1.000
_cell.length_b   1.000
_cell.length_c   1.000
_cell.angle_alpha   90.00
_cell.angle_beta   90.00
_cell.angle_gamma   90.00
#
_symmetry.space_group_name_H-M   'P 1'
#
loop_
_entity.id
_entity.type
_entity.pdbx_description
1 polymer ?
#
loop_
_entity_poly.entity_id
_entity_poly.type
_entity_poly.pdbx_seq_one_letter_code
_entity_poly.pdbx_strand_id
1 'polypeptide(L)'
;AAGSCRRRRLAPLNEDNGRFLLLAALIAAYLSAGATVFSALESPSEAAAQLRWNRTLHNFSRIFNISLPELRAFLRSYEAAMAAGIRVDALRPRWDFPGAFYFVGTVVSTIGFGMTTPATVAGKVFLIVYGLFGCAGTILFFNLFLERIISLLAFIMKACHERQLRRSGLLPPNFRRGPAMSGVGSLVGWKPSVYHVMLILGIFAITLSCCASAMYTAVEGWNYIDSLYYCFVTFSTIGFGDLVSSQNAAYQNQGLYRFGNFIFILMGVCCIYSLFNVISIVIKQVLNWVLKKFECRCCPKCHKSSARLGRRNAITPGARLRRHNISMDTDGQYDSDTEGRRLSGEMISMRELTASNKVSLAILQKQLSETANGYPRNVCINTRQNGFSAGVGALAIMNNRLAETSDSR
;
A
#
# COMPACT_ATOMS: atom_id res chain seq x y z
N ALA A 1 35.38 28.21 34.93
CA ALA A 1 33.97 28.33 34.49
C ALA A 1 33.47 26.98 34.00
N ALA A 2 32.40 26.42 34.59
CA ALA A 2 31.83 25.15 34.18
C ALA A 2 30.65 25.38 33.21
N GLY A 3 30.86 25.15 31.92
CA GLY A 3 29.85 25.36 30.89
C GLY A 3 28.71 24.34 30.99
N SER A 4 27.60 24.72 31.64
CA SER A 4 26.39 23.91 31.73
C SER A 4 25.79 23.71 30.33
N CYS A 5 26.12 22.58 29.70
CA CYS A 5 25.55 22.20 28.42
C CYS A 5 24.09 21.76 28.64
N ARG A 6 23.18 22.75 28.69
CA ARG A 6 21.73 22.53 28.69
C ARG A 6 21.36 21.75 27.43
N ARG A 7 21.31 20.42 27.54
CA ARG A 7 20.56 19.57 26.62
C ARG A 7 19.13 20.07 26.61
N ARG A 8 18.77 20.89 25.62
CA ARG A 8 17.40 20.92 25.10
C ARG A 8 17.11 19.51 24.62
N ARG A 9 16.58 18.68 25.52
CA ARG A 9 15.67 17.62 25.09
C ARG A 9 14.54 18.37 24.38
N LEU A 10 14.51 18.32 23.05
CA LEU A 10 13.20 18.17 22.43
C LEU A 10 12.55 17.00 23.16
N ALA A 11 11.27 17.14 23.52
CA ALA A 11 10.52 16.01 24.04
C ALA A 11 10.68 14.82 23.07
N PRO A 12 10.63 13.57 23.56
CA PRO A 12 10.54 12.44 22.65
C PRO A 12 9.23 12.56 21.87
N LEU A 13 9.32 13.16 20.68
CA LEU A 13 8.47 12.77 19.57
C LEU A 13 8.65 11.26 19.49
N ASN A 14 7.62 10.50 19.86
CA ASN A 14 7.60 9.05 19.72
C ASN A 14 8.16 8.70 18.34
N GLU A 15 9.04 7.72 18.24
CA GLU A 15 9.78 7.45 17.00
C GLU A 15 8.83 7.26 15.80
N ASP A 16 7.62 6.74 16.05
CA ASP A 16 6.55 6.59 15.06
C ASP A 16 5.91 7.92 14.62
N ASN A 17 5.79 8.91 15.50
CA ASN A 17 5.43 10.27 15.10
C ASN A 17 6.56 10.90 14.25
N GLY A 18 7.83 10.59 14.56
CA GLY A 18 8.98 10.97 13.74
C GLY A 18 8.97 10.30 12.35
N ARG A 19 8.68 9.00 12.30
CA ARG A 19 8.49 8.22 11.05
C ARG A 19 7.36 8.82 10.20
N PHE A 20 6.22 9.11 10.82
CA PHE A 20 5.05 9.69 10.15
C PHE A 20 5.33 11.08 9.59
N LEU A 21 5.90 11.99 10.38
CA LEU A 21 6.24 13.35 9.95
C LEU A 21 7.30 13.36 8.83
N LEU A 22 8.32 12.48 8.90
CA LEU A 22 9.31 12.34 7.84
C LEU A 22 8.68 11.81 6.54
N LEU A 23 7.80 10.82 6.62
CA LEU A 23 7.09 10.29 5.46
C LEU A 23 6.16 11.34 4.83
N ALA A 24 5.42 12.10 5.65
CA ALA A 24 4.56 13.19 5.19
C ALA A 24 5.38 14.30 4.49
N ALA A 25 6.54 14.67 5.03
CA ALA A 25 7.44 15.64 4.40
C ALA A 25 8.01 15.14 3.06
N LEU A 26 8.36 13.84 2.96
CA LEU A 26 8.82 13.22 1.71
C LEU A 26 7.70 13.18 0.66
N ILE A 27 6.46 12.88 1.06
CA ILE A 27 5.29 12.92 0.16
C ILE A 27 5.01 14.35 -0.31
N ALA A 28 5.04 15.35 0.59
CA ALA A 28 4.85 16.75 0.22
C ALA A 28 5.93 17.25 -0.77
N ALA A 29 7.19 16.85 -0.58
CA ALA A 29 8.27 17.17 -1.51
C ALA A 29 8.11 16.45 -2.87
N TYR A 30 7.65 15.20 -2.87
CA TYR A 30 7.37 14.46 -4.10
C TYR A 30 6.21 15.09 -4.89
N LEU A 31 5.13 15.47 -4.20
CA LEU A 31 3.98 16.16 -4.81
C LEU A 31 4.35 17.54 -5.36
N SER A 32 5.19 18.32 -4.67
CA SER A 32 5.63 19.62 -5.18
C SER A 32 6.54 19.49 -6.40
N ALA A 33 7.43 18.50 -6.45
CA ALA A 33 8.24 18.20 -7.62
C ALA A 33 7.40 17.68 -8.81
N GLY A 34 6.39 16.84 -8.54
CA GLY A 34 5.42 16.41 -9.56
C GLY A 34 4.64 17.60 -10.13
N ALA A 35 4.14 18.49 -9.27
CA ALA A 35 3.40 19.67 -9.67
C ALA A 35 4.23 20.66 -10.52
N THR A 36 5.51 20.89 -10.20
CA THR A 36 6.37 21.74 -11.03
C THR A 36 6.69 21.11 -12.39
N VAL A 37 6.90 19.79 -12.44
CA VAL A 37 7.13 19.06 -13.71
C VAL A 37 5.89 19.08 -14.60
N PHE A 38 4.70 18.70 -14.09
CA PHE A 38 3.47 18.74 -14.89
C PHE A 38 3.09 20.16 -15.31
N SER A 39 3.26 21.17 -14.45
CA SER A 39 3.03 22.57 -14.82
C SER A 39 3.94 23.02 -15.96
N ALA A 40 5.23 22.64 -15.94
CA ALA A 40 6.17 22.99 -17.00
C ALA A 40 5.91 22.27 -18.34
N LEU A 41 5.37 21.04 -18.30
CA LEU A 41 5.07 20.25 -19.50
C LEU A 41 3.71 20.58 -20.13
N GLU A 42 2.66 20.69 -19.31
CA GLU A 42 1.28 20.76 -19.81
C GLU A 42 0.77 22.20 -20.01
N SER A 43 1.20 23.17 -19.19
CA SER A 43 0.74 24.56 -19.32
C SER A 43 0.95 25.19 -20.72
N PRO A 44 2.10 25.01 -21.41
CA PRO A 44 2.23 25.54 -22.78
C PRO A 44 1.33 24.80 -23.78
N SER A 45 1.10 23.50 -23.59
CA SER A 45 0.21 22.68 -24.42
C SER A 45 -1.26 23.09 -24.25
N GLU A 46 -1.67 23.37 -23.01
CA GLU A 46 -2.99 23.89 -22.64
C GLU A 46 -3.22 25.28 -23.22
N ALA A 47 -2.31 26.23 -23.01
CA ALA A 47 -2.42 27.59 -23.55
C ALA A 47 -2.52 27.57 -25.09
N ALA A 48 -1.75 26.72 -25.76
CA ALA A 48 -1.85 26.50 -27.19
C ALA A 48 -3.20 25.86 -27.60
N ALA A 49 -3.77 24.96 -26.78
CA ALA A 49 -5.11 24.38 -27.02
C ALA A 49 -6.23 25.42 -26.86
N GLN A 50 -6.20 26.24 -25.82
CA GLN A 50 -7.14 27.35 -25.61
C GLN A 50 -7.11 28.35 -26.78
N LEU A 51 -5.91 28.70 -27.27
CA LEU A 51 -5.73 29.56 -28.45
C LEU A 51 -6.25 28.92 -29.74
N ARG A 52 -6.04 27.61 -29.95
CA ARG A 52 -6.63 26.86 -31.08
C ARG A 52 -8.16 26.87 -31.01
N TRP A 53 -8.74 26.57 -29.85
CA TRP A 53 -10.19 26.52 -29.64
C TRP A 53 -10.86 27.88 -29.88
N ASN A 54 -10.34 28.96 -29.30
CA ASN A 54 -10.86 30.30 -29.53
C ASN A 54 -10.78 30.71 -31.01
N ARG A 55 -9.72 30.33 -31.73
CA ARG A 55 -9.62 30.55 -33.19
C ARG A 55 -10.69 29.77 -33.95
N THR A 56 -10.94 28.52 -33.61
CA THR A 56 -12.02 27.70 -34.22
C THR A 56 -13.39 28.34 -33.99
N LEU A 57 -13.70 28.79 -32.77
CA LEU A 57 -14.96 29.48 -32.45
C LEU A 57 -15.16 30.76 -33.26
N HIS A 58 -14.13 31.63 -33.34
CA HIS A 58 -14.21 32.87 -34.09
C HIS A 58 -14.30 32.63 -35.62
N ASN A 59 -13.61 31.62 -36.15
CA ASN A 59 -13.73 31.24 -37.55
C ASN A 59 -15.14 30.70 -37.86
N PHE A 60 -15.68 29.80 -37.03
CA PHE A 60 -17.03 29.25 -37.21
C PHE A 60 -18.11 30.34 -37.15
N SER A 61 -18.04 31.23 -36.14
CA SER A 61 -18.92 32.40 -36.00
C SER A 61 -18.89 33.30 -37.24
N ARG A 62 -17.71 33.54 -37.83
CA ARG A 62 -17.57 34.32 -39.08
C ARG A 62 -18.10 33.60 -40.32
N ILE A 63 -17.81 32.31 -40.49
CA ILE A 63 -18.21 31.52 -41.68
C ILE A 63 -19.72 31.40 -41.78
N PHE A 64 -20.40 31.16 -40.66
CA PHE A 64 -21.86 30.97 -40.61
C PHE A 64 -22.64 32.22 -40.19
N ASN A 65 -21.95 33.35 -39.96
CA ASN A 65 -22.52 34.61 -39.47
C ASN A 65 -23.37 34.49 -38.18
N ILE A 66 -23.01 33.55 -37.31
CA ILE A 66 -23.69 33.27 -36.03
C ILE A 66 -23.08 34.13 -34.94
N SER A 67 -23.89 34.73 -34.06
CA SER A 67 -23.36 35.54 -32.97
C SER A 67 -22.60 34.67 -31.95
N LEU A 68 -21.46 35.19 -31.49
CA LEU A 68 -20.61 34.51 -30.52
C LEU A 68 -21.29 34.18 -29.16
N PRO A 69 -22.23 34.98 -28.60
CA PRO A 69 -22.97 34.57 -27.41
C PRO A 69 -23.96 33.43 -27.66
N GLU A 70 -24.66 33.40 -28.81
CA GLU A 70 -25.57 32.30 -29.16
C GLU A 70 -24.81 30.99 -29.37
N LEU A 71 -23.68 31.03 -30.09
CA LEU A 71 -22.80 29.87 -30.27
C LEU A 71 -22.31 29.32 -28.92
N ARG A 72 -21.97 30.19 -27.97
CA ARG A 72 -21.60 29.79 -26.60
C ARG A 72 -22.78 29.25 -25.79
N ALA A 73 -24.00 29.76 -25.99
CA ALA A 73 -25.20 29.23 -25.37
C ALA A 73 -25.52 27.81 -25.87
N PHE A 74 -25.45 27.59 -27.19
CA PHE A 74 -25.57 26.26 -27.80
C PHE A 74 -24.50 25.28 -27.26
N LEU A 75 -23.24 25.71 -27.16
CA LEU A 75 -22.17 24.87 -26.63
C LEU A 75 -22.36 24.49 -25.15
N ARG A 76 -22.94 25.37 -24.32
CA ARG A 76 -23.33 25.03 -22.94
C ARG A 76 -24.49 24.03 -22.90
N SER A 77 -25.46 24.13 -23.82
CA SER A 77 -26.53 23.14 -23.95
C SER A 77 -25.98 21.78 -24.40
N TYR A 78 -24.96 21.76 -25.27
CA TYR A 78 -24.24 20.55 -25.65
C TYR A 78 -23.41 19.97 -24.49
N GLU A 79 -22.74 20.82 -23.70
CA GLU A 79 -22.04 20.41 -22.46
C GLU A 79 -23.00 19.76 -21.44
N ALA A 80 -24.20 20.31 -21.28
CA ALA A 80 -25.26 19.70 -20.46
C ALA A 80 -25.75 18.36 -21.03
N ALA A 81 -25.88 18.23 -22.35
CA ALA A 81 -26.23 16.97 -23.02
C ALA A 81 -25.13 15.90 -22.84
N MET A 82 -23.85 16.29 -22.97
CA MET A 82 -22.69 15.47 -22.67
C MET A 82 -22.68 14.99 -21.20
N ALA A 83 -23.01 15.87 -20.26
CA ALA A 83 -23.14 15.53 -18.83
C ALA A 83 -24.33 14.58 -18.56
N ALA A 84 -25.39 14.63 -19.37
CA ALA A 84 -26.48 13.64 -19.38
C ALA A 84 -26.09 12.31 -20.08
N GLY A 85 -24.90 12.21 -20.66
CA GLY A 85 -24.36 11.02 -21.33
C GLY A 85 -24.68 10.93 -22.83
N ILE A 86 -25.25 11.98 -23.43
CA ILE A 86 -25.55 12.07 -24.87
C ILE A 86 -24.28 12.49 -25.60
N ARG A 87 -23.86 11.73 -26.63
CA ARG A 87 -22.71 12.03 -27.48
C ARG A 87 -23.13 12.15 -28.95
N VAL A 88 -22.35 12.88 -29.74
CA VAL A 88 -22.50 12.94 -31.22
C VAL A 88 -22.13 11.60 -31.86
N ASP A 89 -21.11 10.92 -31.33
CA ASP A 89 -20.66 9.63 -31.85
C ASP A 89 -21.63 8.51 -31.45
N ALA A 90 -21.97 7.63 -32.41
CA ALA A 90 -22.82 6.45 -32.20
C ALA A 90 -22.10 5.34 -31.42
N LEU A 91 -21.75 5.63 -30.17
CA LEU A 91 -21.14 4.70 -29.23
C LEU A 91 -22.16 3.75 -28.62
N ARG A 92 -21.68 2.62 -28.11
CA ARG A 92 -22.50 1.54 -27.56
C ARG A 92 -23.34 2.02 -26.35
N PRO A 93 -24.61 1.58 -26.20
CA PRO A 93 -25.41 1.86 -25.01
C PRO A 93 -24.73 1.44 -23.71
N ARG A 94 -24.38 2.43 -22.88
CA ARG A 94 -23.54 2.28 -21.67
C ARG A 94 -24.19 1.46 -20.55
N TRP A 95 -25.51 1.36 -20.54
CA TRP A 95 -26.30 0.64 -19.54
C TRP A 95 -26.90 -0.69 -20.06
N ASP A 96 -26.36 -1.25 -21.14
CA ASP A 96 -26.61 -2.67 -21.45
C ASP A 96 -25.90 -3.58 -20.42
N PHE A 97 -26.27 -4.87 -20.33
CA PHE A 97 -25.77 -5.73 -19.24
C PHE A 97 -24.23 -5.82 -19.18
N PRO A 98 -23.47 -6.02 -20.28
CA PRO A 98 -22.01 -6.02 -20.20
C PRO A 98 -21.41 -4.62 -19.96
N GLY A 99 -22.06 -3.53 -20.36
CA GLY A 99 -21.66 -2.16 -20.02
C GLY A 99 -21.84 -1.86 -18.53
N ALA A 100 -22.98 -2.26 -17.96
CA ALA A 100 -23.24 -2.20 -16.53
C ALA A 100 -22.28 -3.10 -15.73
N PHE A 101 -21.95 -4.30 -16.24
CA PHE A 101 -20.95 -5.19 -15.64
C PHE A 101 -19.55 -4.55 -15.63
N TYR A 102 -19.15 -3.89 -16.73
CA TYR A 102 -17.90 -3.13 -16.79
C TYR A 102 -17.89 -1.97 -15.79
N PHE A 103 -18.98 -1.19 -15.72
CA PHE A 103 -19.16 -0.11 -14.74
C PHE A 103 -18.97 -0.62 -13.30
N VAL A 104 -19.75 -1.63 -12.86
CA VAL A 104 -19.63 -2.14 -11.49
C VAL A 104 -18.26 -2.80 -11.23
N GLY A 105 -17.65 -3.42 -12.25
CA GLY A 105 -16.27 -3.90 -12.18
C GLY A 105 -15.28 -2.76 -11.89
N THR A 106 -15.38 -1.63 -12.59
CA THR A 106 -14.51 -0.45 -12.37
C THR A 106 -14.76 0.25 -11.03
N VAL A 107 -15.97 0.11 -10.47
CA VAL A 107 -16.30 0.56 -9.11
C VAL A 107 -15.59 -0.32 -8.07
N VAL A 108 -15.82 -1.64 -8.08
CA VAL A 108 -15.29 -2.53 -7.01
C VAL A 108 -13.77 -2.70 -7.06
N SER A 109 -13.14 -2.48 -8.21
CA SER A 109 -11.68 -2.42 -8.38
C SER A 109 -11.08 -1.03 -8.11
N THR A 110 -11.90 -0.05 -7.74
CA THR A 110 -11.49 1.35 -7.50
C THR A 110 -10.79 2.06 -8.66
N ILE A 111 -10.92 1.54 -9.90
CA ILE A 111 -10.38 2.19 -11.11
C ILE A 111 -11.20 3.45 -11.46
N GLY A 112 -12.54 3.34 -11.44
CA GLY A 112 -13.43 4.50 -11.47
C GLY A 112 -13.29 5.49 -12.64
N PHE A 113 -13.11 5.03 -13.89
CA PHE A 113 -12.86 5.83 -15.12
C PHE A 113 -13.74 7.08 -15.40
N GLY A 114 -14.75 7.42 -14.60
CA GLY A 114 -15.59 8.62 -14.75
C GLY A 114 -16.54 8.64 -15.95
N MET A 115 -16.21 7.92 -17.03
CA MET A 115 -16.93 7.89 -18.30
C MET A 115 -18.40 7.48 -18.19
N THR A 116 -18.75 6.69 -17.19
CA THR A 116 -20.13 6.25 -16.91
C THR A 116 -20.43 6.43 -15.42
N THR A 117 -21.41 7.26 -15.10
CA THR A 117 -21.83 7.55 -13.72
C THR A 117 -23.36 7.46 -13.61
N PRO A 118 -23.90 7.06 -12.45
CA PRO A 118 -25.35 6.98 -12.26
C PRO A 118 -25.94 8.40 -12.17
N ALA A 119 -26.76 8.79 -13.14
CA ALA A 119 -27.45 10.08 -13.11
C ALA A 119 -28.56 10.13 -12.03
N THR A 120 -29.31 9.03 -11.88
CA THR A 120 -30.48 8.93 -11.01
C THR A 120 -30.12 8.91 -9.52
N VAL A 121 -31.00 9.45 -8.67
CA VAL A 121 -30.83 9.43 -7.21
C VAL A 121 -30.75 8.00 -6.68
N ALA A 122 -31.63 7.10 -7.16
CA ALA A 122 -31.62 5.69 -6.79
C ALA A 122 -30.30 5.00 -7.18
N GLY A 123 -29.76 5.27 -8.37
CA GLY A 123 -28.46 4.73 -8.80
C GLY A 123 -27.29 5.24 -7.97
N LYS A 124 -27.32 6.51 -7.53
CA LYS A 124 -26.32 7.09 -6.62
C LYS A 124 -26.37 6.46 -5.22
N VAL A 125 -27.58 6.27 -4.66
CA VAL A 125 -27.75 5.60 -3.36
C VAL A 125 -27.33 4.13 -3.42
N PHE A 126 -27.71 3.41 -4.49
CA PHE A 126 -27.25 2.04 -4.71
C PHE A 126 -25.72 1.96 -4.82
N LEU A 127 -25.09 2.88 -5.57
CA LEU A 127 -23.64 2.92 -5.73
C LEU A 127 -22.90 3.10 -4.40
N ILE A 128 -23.42 3.90 -3.46
CA ILE A 128 -22.82 4.08 -2.12
C ILE A 128 -22.80 2.77 -1.35
N VAL A 129 -23.92 2.04 -1.29
CA VAL A 129 -24.03 0.77 -0.56
C VAL A 129 -23.24 -0.34 -1.26
N TYR A 130 -23.39 -0.46 -2.58
CA TYR A 130 -22.69 -1.45 -3.40
C TYR A 130 -21.17 -1.24 -3.36
N GLY A 131 -20.70 0.01 -3.49
CA GLY A 131 -19.29 0.37 -3.45
C GLY A 131 -18.64 0.06 -2.10
N LEU A 132 -19.32 0.31 -0.98
CA LEU A 132 -18.79 0.01 0.35
C LEU A 132 -18.46 -1.48 0.52
N PHE A 133 -19.42 -2.37 0.25
CA PHE A 133 -19.20 -3.82 0.36
C PHE A 133 -18.29 -4.36 -0.74
N GLY A 134 -18.44 -3.85 -1.97
CA GLY A 134 -17.63 -4.24 -3.13
C GLY A 134 -16.14 -3.95 -2.93
N CYS A 135 -15.78 -2.70 -2.59
CA CYS A 135 -14.38 -2.33 -2.37
C CYS A 135 -13.77 -3.06 -1.17
N ALA A 136 -14.52 -3.25 -0.08
CA ALA A 136 -14.06 -4.05 1.06
C ALA A 136 -13.79 -5.53 0.67
N GLY A 137 -14.69 -6.14 -0.09
CA GLY A 137 -14.53 -7.49 -0.63
C GLY A 137 -13.33 -7.61 -1.58
N THR A 138 -13.14 -6.65 -2.48
CA THR A 138 -12.00 -6.60 -3.39
C THR A 138 -10.67 -6.45 -2.65
N ILE A 139 -10.60 -5.60 -1.62
CA ILE A 139 -9.39 -5.45 -0.80
C ILE A 139 -9.06 -6.76 -0.09
N LEU A 140 -10.05 -7.49 0.43
CA LEU A 140 -9.85 -8.83 1.00
C LEU A 140 -9.35 -9.83 -0.06
N PHE A 141 -9.96 -9.84 -1.25
CA PHE A 141 -9.53 -10.68 -2.37
C PHE A 141 -8.09 -10.41 -2.80
N PHE A 142 -7.69 -9.14 -2.95
CA PHE A 142 -6.32 -8.78 -3.31
C PHE A 142 -5.30 -9.14 -2.21
N ASN A 143 -5.66 -9.03 -0.92
CA ASN A 143 -4.80 -9.51 0.18
C ASN A 143 -4.60 -11.03 0.15
N LEU A 144 -5.67 -11.80 -0.11
CA LEU A 144 -5.58 -13.26 -0.26
C LEU A 144 -4.77 -13.64 -1.52
N PHE A 145 -4.96 -12.93 -2.63
CA PHE A 145 -4.18 -13.12 -3.85
C PHE A 145 -2.68 -12.84 -3.61
N LEU A 146 -2.34 -11.77 -2.89
CA LEU A 146 -0.98 -11.43 -2.49
C LEU A 146 -0.32 -12.55 -1.66
N GLU A 147 -1.03 -13.13 -0.68
CA GLU A 147 -0.50 -14.26 0.11
C GLU A 147 -0.22 -15.48 -0.77
N ARG A 148 -1.10 -15.79 -1.74
CA ARG A 148 -0.90 -16.88 -2.71
C ARG A 148 0.28 -16.62 -3.66
N ILE A 149 0.40 -15.39 -4.18
CA ILE A 149 1.50 -15.01 -5.09
C ILE A 149 2.85 -15.01 -4.39
N ILE A 150 2.96 -14.45 -3.17
CA ILE A 150 4.22 -14.51 -2.41
C ILE A 150 4.59 -15.97 -2.10
N SER A 151 3.61 -16.81 -1.76
CA SER A 151 3.84 -18.25 -1.53
C SER A 151 4.31 -18.98 -2.78
N LEU A 152 3.70 -18.70 -3.93
CA LEU A 152 4.06 -19.25 -5.24
C LEU A 152 5.48 -18.82 -5.66
N LEU A 153 5.81 -17.53 -5.49
CA LEU A 153 7.14 -16.99 -5.79
C LEU A 153 8.22 -17.58 -4.87
N ALA A 154 7.94 -17.73 -3.57
CA ALA A 154 8.86 -18.38 -2.64
C ALA A 154 9.11 -19.85 -3.03
N PHE A 155 8.08 -20.58 -3.47
CA PHE A 155 8.21 -21.94 -3.99
C PHE A 155 9.03 -22.00 -5.29
N ILE A 156 8.76 -21.12 -6.26
CA ILE A 156 9.51 -21.03 -7.52
C ILE A 156 10.98 -20.68 -7.24
N MET A 157 11.25 -19.68 -6.39
CA MET A 157 12.61 -19.30 -6.01
C MET A 157 13.37 -20.46 -5.35
N LYS A 158 12.72 -21.18 -4.43
CA LYS A 158 13.31 -22.38 -3.79
C LYS A 158 13.60 -23.47 -4.83
N ALA A 159 12.65 -23.79 -5.70
CA ALA A 159 12.84 -24.79 -6.76
C ALA A 159 13.96 -24.42 -7.74
N CYS A 160 14.09 -23.13 -8.09
CA CYS A 160 15.21 -22.62 -8.89
C CYS A 160 16.55 -22.71 -8.14
N HIS A 161 16.60 -22.36 -6.85
CA HIS A 161 17.82 -22.46 -6.04
C HIS A 161 18.30 -23.91 -5.89
N GLU A 162 17.39 -24.85 -5.61
CA GLU A 162 17.70 -26.29 -5.55
C GLU A 162 18.17 -26.84 -6.91
N ARG A 163 17.56 -26.41 -8.02
CA ARG A 163 18.02 -26.76 -9.38
C ARG A 163 19.38 -26.16 -9.71
N GLN A 164 19.68 -24.96 -9.25
CA GLN A 164 20.97 -24.30 -9.43
C GLN A 164 22.07 -25.02 -8.63
N LEU A 165 21.83 -25.33 -7.35
CA LEU A 165 22.75 -26.12 -6.51
C LEU A 165 23.06 -27.50 -7.13
N ARG A 166 22.05 -28.17 -7.71
CA ARG A 166 22.25 -29.43 -8.44
C ARG A 166 23.09 -29.27 -9.71
N ARG A 167 22.97 -28.14 -10.43
CA ARG A 167 23.80 -27.85 -11.63
C ARG A 167 25.22 -27.40 -11.29
N SER A 168 25.43 -26.74 -10.15
CA SER A 168 26.73 -26.25 -9.71
C SER A 168 27.61 -27.30 -9.01
N GLY A 169 27.21 -28.58 -8.96
CA GLY A 169 28.02 -29.69 -8.43
C GLY A 169 28.25 -29.69 -6.91
N LEU A 170 27.75 -28.69 -6.19
CA LEU A 170 27.98 -28.49 -4.74
C LEU A 170 27.10 -29.37 -3.83
N LEU A 171 26.32 -30.28 -4.40
CA LEU A 171 25.59 -31.32 -3.65
C LEU A 171 26.35 -32.64 -3.76
N PRO A 172 26.90 -33.19 -2.65
CA PRO A 172 27.70 -34.41 -2.70
C PRO A 172 26.84 -35.62 -3.14
N PRO A 173 27.36 -36.57 -3.94
CA PRO A 173 26.54 -37.63 -4.57
C PRO A 173 25.87 -38.62 -3.60
N ASN A 174 26.26 -38.64 -2.32
CA ASN A 174 26.02 -39.75 -1.39
C ASN A 174 25.02 -39.44 -0.26
N PHE A 175 24.02 -38.59 -0.49
CA PHE A 175 22.87 -38.52 0.43
C PHE A 175 21.97 -39.76 0.26
N ARG A 176 22.40 -40.88 0.85
CA ARG A 176 21.62 -42.14 0.88
C ARG A 176 20.23 -41.88 1.44
N ARG A 177 19.23 -42.54 0.83
CA ARG A 177 17.80 -42.40 1.13
C ARG A 177 17.44 -43.10 2.44
N GLY A 178 17.95 -42.60 3.56
CA GLY A 178 17.58 -43.06 4.90
C GLY A 178 16.11 -42.70 5.20
N PRO A 179 15.28 -43.63 5.67
CA PRO A 179 13.98 -43.29 6.24
C PRO A 179 14.17 -42.53 7.57
N ALA A 180 13.19 -41.68 7.89
CA ALA A 180 13.09 -40.83 9.08
C ALA A 180 14.02 -39.59 9.19
N MET A 181 13.36 -38.47 9.55
CA MET A 181 13.84 -37.40 10.44
C MET A 181 15.02 -36.47 10.07
N SER A 182 15.51 -36.45 8.82
CA SER A 182 16.47 -35.41 8.36
C SER A 182 15.85 -34.29 7.49
N GLY A 183 14.55 -34.34 7.20
CA GLY A 183 13.88 -33.39 6.30
C GLY A 183 13.61 -31.97 6.85
N VAL A 184 13.78 -31.73 8.15
CA VAL A 184 13.35 -30.47 8.80
C VAL A 184 14.49 -29.46 8.98
N GLY A 185 15.73 -29.91 9.24
CA GLY A 185 16.85 -29.01 9.57
C GLY A 185 17.23 -28.02 8.48
N SER A 186 17.11 -28.41 7.21
CA SER A 186 17.48 -27.55 6.06
C SER A 186 16.39 -26.55 5.65
N LEU A 187 15.18 -26.59 6.26
CA LEU A 187 14.11 -25.63 5.97
C LEU A 187 14.33 -24.25 6.61
N VAL A 188 15.28 -24.10 7.53
CA VAL A 188 15.34 -22.96 8.46
C VAL A 188 16.12 -21.75 7.91
N GLY A 189 17.07 -21.96 6.99
CA GLY A 189 18.07 -20.94 6.63
C GLY A 189 17.70 -19.94 5.52
N TRP A 190 16.86 -20.32 4.55
CA TRP A 190 16.73 -19.56 3.29
C TRP A 190 15.59 -18.53 3.32
N LYS A 191 15.89 -17.30 3.75
CA LYS A 191 15.01 -16.13 3.59
C LYS A 191 15.16 -15.57 2.15
N PRO A 192 14.20 -15.77 1.21
CA PRO A 192 14.24 -15.09 -0.09
C PRO A 192 14.22 -13.57 0.13
N SER A 193 15.11 -12.83 -0.53
CA SER A 193 15.17 -11.38 -0.33
C SER A 193 13.92 -10.69 -0.91
N VAL A 194 13.38 -9.71 -0.19
CA VAL A 194 12.21 -8.92 -0.64
C VAL A 194 12.49 -8.27 -2.00
N TYR A 195 13.75 -7.88 -2.25
CA TYR A 195 14.21 -7.31 -3.51
C TYR A 195 14.13 -8.29 -4.69
N HIS A 196 14.37 -9.59 -4.50
CA HIS A 196 14.16 -10.58 -5.56
C HIS A 196 12.67 -10.80 -5.85
N VAL A 197 11.82 -10.85 -4.81
CA VAL A 197 10.36 -10.97 -4.97
C VAL A 197 9.81 -9.75 -5.72
N MET A 198 10.24 -8.54 -5.34
CA MET A 198 9.92 -7.29 -6.01
C MET A 198 10.37 -7.27 -7.48
N LEU A 199 11.59 -7.74 -7.78
CA LEU A 199 12.14 -7.76 -9.13
C LEU A 199 11.41 -8.76 -10.04
N ILE A 200 11.08 -9.95 -9.53
CA ILE A 200 10.32 -10.96 -10.31
C ILE A 200 8.89 -10.46 -10.56
N LEU A 201 8.23 -9.85 -9.57
CA LEU A 201 6.92 -9.22 -9.75
C LEU A 201 6.96 -8.04 -10.73
N GLY A 202 7.98 -7.19 -10.64
CA GLY A 202 8.17 -6.05 -11.53
C GLY A 202 8.35 -6.49 -12.99
N ILE A 203 9.20 -7.48 -13.24
CA ILE A 203 9.38 -8.06 -14.58
C ILE A 203 8.05 -8.65 -15.09
N PHE A 204 7.35 -9.45 -14.28
CA PHE A 204 6.06 -10.04 -14.68
C PHE A 204 5.00 -8.96 -14.98
N ALA A 205 4.90 -7.91 -14.16
CA ALA A 205 4.01 -6.78 -14.38
C ALA A 205 4.32 -6.02 -15.67
N ILE A 206 5.60 -5.81 -15.98
CA ILE A 206 6.05 -5.17 -17.23
C ILE A 206 5.72 -6.06 -18.43
N THR A 207 6.05 -7.35 -18.39
CA THR A 207 5.70 -8.30 -19.48
C THR A 207 4.19 -8.35 -19.72
N LEU A 208 3.39 -8.45 -18.66
CA LEU A 208 1.94 -8.44 -18.74
C LEU A 208 1.40 -7.15 -19.37
N SER A 209 1.95 -5.99 -18.99
CA SER A 209 1.59 -4.69 -19.55
C SER A 209 1.95 -4.58 -21.03
N CYS A 210 3.13 -5.04 -21.45
CA CYS A 210 3.52 -5.10 -22.86
C CYS A 210 2.60 -6.02 -23.69
N CYS A 211 2.27 -7.21 -23.18
CA CYS A 211 1.35 -8.14 -23.84
C CYS A 211 -0.07 -7.55 -23.99
N ALA A 212 -0.59 -6.90 -22.94
CA ALA A 212 -1.87 -6.20 -23.01
C ALA A 212 -1.82 -5.02 -23.99
N SER A 213 -0.73 -4.26 -24.00
CA SER A 213 -0.55 -3.11 -24.89
C SER A 213 -0.51 -3.49 -26.37
N ALA A 214 0.13 -4.62 -26.70
CA ALA A 214 0.12 -5.17 -28.04
C ALA A 214 -1.30 -5.55 -28.50
N MET A 215 -2.14 -6.08 -27.60
CA MET A 215 -3.56 -6.34 -27.88
C MET A 215 -4.33 -5.03 -28.10
N TYR A 216 -4.20 -4.02 -27.23
CA TYR A 216 -4.93 -2.77 -27.38
C TYR A 216 -4.53 -1.99 -28.64
N THR A 217 -3.24 -1.95 -28.99
CA THR A 217 -2.77 -1.35 -30.25
C THR A 217 -3.37 -2.03 -31.47
N ALA A 218 -3.50 -3.38 -31.46
CA ALA A 218 -4.07 -4.13 -32.58
C ALA A 218 -5.61 -4.07 -32.67
N VAL A 219 -6.32 -3.78 -31.58
CA VAL A 219 -7.80 -3.87 -31.51
C VAL A 219 -8.51 -2.51 -31.38
N GLU A 220 -7.93 -1.56 -30.64
CA GLU A 220 -8.49 -0.21 -30.45
C GLU A 220 -7.82 0.84 -31.36
N GLY A 221 -6.72 0.48 -32.04
CA GLY A 221 -6.01 1.36 -32.98
C GLY A 221 -5.16 2.46 -32.33
N TRP A 222 -4.96 2.42 -31.01
CA TRP A 222 -4.13 3.36 -30.27
C TRP A 222 -2.62 3.16 -30.51
N ASN A 223 -1.80 4.19 -30.32
CA ASN A 223 -0.35 4.02 -30.36
C ASN A 223 0.11 3.08 -29.24
N TYR A 224 1.25 2.40 -29.43
CA TYR A 224 1.77 1.46 -28.42
C TYR A 224 2.13 2.14 -27.08
N ILE A 225 2.52 3.42 -27.12
CA ILE A 225 2.77 4.21 -25.89
C ILE A 225 1.45 4.54 -25.18
N ASP A 226 0.43 4.96 -25.91
CA ASP A 226 -0.92 5.23 -25.39
C ASP A 226 -1.54 3.96 -24.77
N SER A 227 -1.34 2.80 -25.42
CA SER A 227 -1.73 1.49 -24.91
C SER A 227 -0.98 1.08 -23.63
N LEU A 228 0.33 1.39 -23.52
CA LEU A 228 1.12 1.16 -22.30
C LEU A 228 0.69 2.09 -21.15
N TYR A 229 0.43 3.36 -21.48
CA TYR A 229 -0.13 4.34 -20.55
C TYR A 229 -1.51 3.90 -20.05
N TYR A 230 -2.40 3.46 -20.94
CA TYR A 230 -3.70 2.87 -20.56
C TYR A 230 -3.54 1.66 -19.64
N CYS A 231 -2.62 0.73 -19.95
CA CYS A 231 -2.33 -0.39 -19.07
C CYS A 231 -1.88 0.07 -17.68
N PHE A 232 -0.95 1.03 -17.60
CA PHE A 232 -0.49 1.56 -16.32
C PHE A 232 -1.62 2.25 -15.54
N VAL A 233 -2.33 3.20 -16.13
CA VAL A 233 -3.43 3.96 -15.51
C VAL A 233 -4.57 3.04 -15.04
N THR A 234 -4.85 1.98 -15.79
CA THR A 234 -5.87 0.98 -15.44
C THR A 234 -5.39 0.05 -14.32
N PHE A 235 -4.20 -0.56 -14.46
CA PHE A 235 -3.72 -1.56 -13.51
C PHE A 235 -3.29 -0.96 -12.17
N SER A 236 -2.85 0.30 -12.15
CA SER A 236 -2.56 1.06 -10.92
C SER A 236 -3.80 1.69 -10.27
N THR A 237 -4.99 1.45 -10.83
CA THR A 237 -6.29 1.99 -10.37
C THR A 237 -6.28 3.53 -10.24
N ILE A 238 -5.65 4.22 -11.19
CA ILE A 238 -5.69 5.69 -11.32
C ILE A 238 -6.89 6.10 -12.18
N GLY A 239 -7.14 5.39 -13.29
CA GLY A 239 -8.36 5.47 -14.08
C GLY A 239 -8.79 6.87 -14.54
N PHE A 240 -7.92 7.63 -15.23
CA PHE A 240 -8.26 8.97 -15.73
C PHE A 240 -9.46 8.99 -16.70
N GLY A 241 -9.68 7.92 -17.48
CA GLY A 241 -10.86 7.78 -18.36
C GLY A 241 -10.76 8.48 -19.72
N ASP A 242 -9.61 9.07 -20.00
CA ASP A 242 -9.17 9.57 -21.30
C ASP A 242 -9.09 8.46 -22.36
N LEU A 243 -8.53 7.31 -21.99
CA LEU A 243 -8.56 6.05 -22.75
C LEU A 243 -9.35 4.99 -21.99
N VAL A 244 -10.28 4.31 -22.66
CA VAL A 244 -11.12 3.25 -22.09
C VAL A 244 -11.39 2.19 -23.15
N SER A 245 -11.14 0.91 -22.82
CA SER A 245 -11.35 -0.21 -23.75
C SER A 245 -12.82 -0.61 -23.93
N SER A 246 -13.11 -1.35 -25.00
CA SER A 246 -14.42 -1.94 -25.34
C SER A 246 -15.58 -0.93 -25.51
N GLN A 247 -15.28 0.33 -25.84
CA GLN A 247 -16.29 1.38 -26.07
C GLN A 247 -16.91 1.35 -27.49
N ASN A 248 -16.18 0.85 -28.49
CA ASN A 248 -16.64 0.89 -29.88
C ASN A 248 -17.85 -0.01 -30.12
N ALA A 249 -18.77 0.43 -31.00
CA ALA A 249 -20.02 -0.26 -31.27
C ALA A 249 -19.85 -1.64 -31.93
N ALA A 250 -18.80 -1.81 -32.74
CA ALA A 250 -18.46 -3.05 -33.40
C ALA A 250 -16.96 -3.36 -33.30
N TYR A 251 -16.63 -4.56 -32.83
CA TYR A 251 -15.32 -5.21 -33.00
C TYR A 251 -15.55 -6.53 -33.74
N GLN A 252 -14.59 -6.97 -34.57
CA GLN A 252 -14.74 -8.22 -35.34
C GLN A 252 -14.99 -9.44 -34.43
N ASN A 253 -14.24 -9.56 -33.32
CA ASN A 253 -14.31 -10.68 -32.38
C ASN A 253 -14.75 -10.23 -30.97
N GLN A 254 -15.94 -9.62 -30.85
CA GLN A 254 -16.41 -8.97 -29.61
C GLN A 254 -16.29 -9.84 -28.34
N GLY A 255 -16.67 -11.12 -28.41
CA GLY A 255 -16.67 -12.03 -27.26
C GLY A 255 -15.27 -12.33 -26.74
N LEU A 256 -14.38 -12.77 -27.64
CA LEU A 256 -12.97 -13.07 -27.32
C LEU A 256 -12.23 -11.83 -26.80
N TYR A 257 -12.45 -10.67 -27.43
CA TYR A 257 -11.83 -9.42 -26.98
C TYR A 257 -12.30 -9.01 -25.58
N ARG A 258 -13.62 -9.04 -25.29
CA ARG A 258 -14.15 -8.71 -23.97
C ARG A 258 -13.63 -9.65 -22.87
N PHE A 259 -13.51 -10.94 -23.17
CA PHE A 259 -12.93 -11.91 -22.24
C PHE A 259 -11.43 -11.65 -22.01
N GLY A 260 -10.65 -11.43 -23.08
CA GLY A 260 -9.23 -11.08 -22.97
C GLY A 260 -8.99 -9.79 -22.19
N ASN A 261 -9.73 -8.73 -22.50
CA ASN A 261 -9.73 -7.45 -21.78
C ASN A 261 -10.02 -7.64 -20.28
N PHE A 262 -11.06 -8.41 -19.92
CA PHE A 262 -11.37 -8.72 -18.52
C PHE A 262 -10.23 -9.47 -17.82
N ILE A 263 -9.64 -10.48 -18.46
CA ILE A 263 -8.51 -11.24 -17.88
C ILE A 263 -7.25 -10.37 -17.73
N PHE A 264 -6.93 -9.52 -18.71
CA PHE A 264 -5.79 -8.59 -18.63
C PHE A 264 -5.99 -7.54 -17.53
N ILE A 265 -7.18 -6.93 -17.41
CA ILE A 265 -7.47 -5.97 -16.33
C ILE A 265 -7.41 -6.66 -14.97
N LEU A 266 -8.05 -7.82 -14.80
CA LEU A 266 -8.04 -8.57 -13.54
C LEU A 266 -6.62 -8.96 -13.12
N MET A 267 -5.84 -9.59 -14.01
CA MET A 267 -4.46 -9.99 -13.72
C MET A 267 -3.56 -8.77 -13.49
N GLY A 268 -3.73 -7.71 -14.29
CA GLY A 268 -2.96 -6.47 -14.22
C GLY A 268 -3.11 -5.77 -12.88
N VAL A 269 -4.35 -5.50 -12.45
CA VAL A 269 -4.64 -4.88 -11.15
C VAL A 269 -4.14 -5.75 -10.00
N CYS A 270 -4.39 -7.07 -10.03
CA CYS A 270 -3.89 -7.99 -9.01
C CYS A 270 -2.35 -7.99 -8.91
N CYS A 271 -1.65 -7.89 -10.04
CA CYS A 271 -0.20 -7.84 -10.10
C CYS A 271 0.37 -6.51 -9.61
N ILE A 272 -0.19 -5.38 -10.05
CA ILE A 272 0.26 -4.04 -9.63
C ILE A 272 -0.05 -3.76 -8.16
N TYR A 273 -1.23 -4.18 -7.66
CA TYR A 273 -1.54 -4.18 -6.23
C TYR A 273 -0.47 -4.95 -5.43
N SER A 274 -0.09 -6.14 -5.91
CA SER A 274 0.93 -6.96 -5.26
C SER A 274 2.31 -6.28 -5.28
N LEU A 275 2.68 -5.67 -6.39
CA LEU A 275 3.93 -4.92 -6.55
C LEU A 275 3.98 -3.69 -5.63
N PHE A 276 2.90 -2.90 -5.54
CA PHE A 276 2.79 -1.75 -4.64
C PHE A 276 2.90 -2.15 -3.16
N ASN A 277 2.31 -3.29 -2.76
CA ASN A 277 2.45 -3.81 -1.40
C ASN A 277 3.88 -4.27 -1.08
N VAL A 278 4.61 -4.85 -2.04
CA VAL A 278 6.03 -5.19 -1.84
C VAL A 278 6.90 -3.93 -1.81
N ILE A 279 6.61 -2.93 -2.64
CA ILE A 279 7.31 -1.63 -2.66
C ILE A 279 7.09 -0.87 -1.34
N SER A 280 5.88 -0.87 -0.75
CA SER A 280 5.64 -0.18 0.52
C SER A 280 6.45 -0.78 1.69
N ILE A 281 6.68 -2.09 1.69
CA ILE A 281 7.59 -2.77 2.63
C ILE A 281 9.03 -2.28 2.44
N VAL A 282 9.50 -2.14 1.19
CA VAL A 282 10.85 -1.61 0.90
C VAL A 282 10.97 -0.14 1.31
N ILE A 283 9.96 0.71 1.04
CA ILE A 283 9.91 2.11 1.49
C ILE A 283 10.01 2.18 3.03
N LYS A 284 9.29 1.31 3.76
CA LYS A 284 9.36 1.24 5.23
C LYS A 284 10.76 0.83 5.73
N GLN A 285 11.45 -0.08 5.04
CA GLN A 285 12.85 -0.43 5.35
C GLN A 285 13.80 0.75 5.12
N VAL A 286 13.67 1.46 3.99
CA VAL A 286 14.48 2.64 3.66
C VAL A 286 14.25 3.77 4.66
N LEU A 287 13.01 4.08 5.02
CA LEU A 287 12.65 5.11 6.01
C LEU A 287 13.32 4.84 7.38
N ASN A 288 13.26 3.60 7.86
CA ASN A 288 13.90 3.20 9.11
C ASN A 288 15.45 3.28 9.05
N TRP A 289 16.05 2.95 7.91
CA TRP A 289 17.50 3.12 7.69
C TRP A 289 17.90 4.60 7.69
N VAL A 290 17.11 5.47 7.05
CA VAL A 290 17.33 6.93 7.03
C VAL A 290 17.30 7.51 8.44
N LEU A 291 16.29 7.18 9.25
CA LEU A 291 16.16 7.67 10.62
C LEU A 291 17.34 7.25 11.51
N LYS A 292 17.69 5.96 11.50
CA LYS A 292 18.86 5.43 12.24
C LYS A 292 20.17 6.11 11.83
N LYS A 293 20.30 6.50 10.55
CA LYS A 293 21.46 7.24 10.04
C LYS A 293 21.51 8.69 10.52
N PHE A 294 20.35 9.33 10.77
CA PHE A 294 20.28 10.65 11.42
C PHE A 294 20.61 10.57 12.92
N GLU A 295 20.06 9.60 13.65
CA GLU A 295 20.39 9.37 15.07
C GLU A 295 21.90 9.20 15.30
N CYS A 296 22.56 8.36 14.49
CA CYS A 296 24.00 8.16 14.56
C CYS A 296 24.82 9.44 14.27
N ARG A 297 24.31 10.35 13.42
CA ARG A 297 24.95 11.66 13.17
C ARG A 297 24.81 12.63 14.34
N CYS A 298 23.75 12.52 15.16
CA CYS A 298 23.49 13.43 16.26
C CYS A 298 24.35 13.22 17.52
N CYS A 299 25.09 12.11 17.67
CA CYS A 299 25.92 11.88 18.87
C CYS A 299 27.24 11.07 18.70
N PRO A 300 28.23 11.55 17.90
CA PRO A 300 29.54 10.88 17.77
C PRO A 300 30.35 10.75 19.08
N LYS A 301 30.07 11.59 20.09
CA LYS A 301 30.87 11.66 21.33
C LYS A 301 30.31 10.85 22.51
N CYS A 302 29.06 10.39 22.50
CA CYS A 302 28.47 9.74 23.68
C CYS A 302 28.90 8.26 23.88
N HIS A 303 29.17 7.52 22.80
CA HIS A 303 29.38 6.06 22.91
C HIS A 303 30.79 5.64 23.40
N LYS A 304 31.77 6.56 23.49
CA LYS A 304 33.15 6.22 23.89
C LYS A 304 33.42 6.22 25.40
N SER A 305 32.49 6.70 26.23
CA SER A 305 32.70 6.76 27.69
C SER A 305 32.45 5.43 28.42
N SER A 306 31.51 4.60 27.93
CA SER A 306 31.10 3.37 28.64
C SER A 306 32.05 2.18 28.47
N ALA A 307 33.06 2.27 27.59
CA ALA A 307 33.95 1.15 27.26
C ALA A 307 35.28 1.14 28.04
N ARG A 308 35.42 1.98 29.08
CA ARG A 308 36.66 2.09 29.89
C ARG A 308 36.45 2.10 31.41
N LEU A 309 35.25 1.79 31.89
CA LEU A 309 34.94 1.61 33.32
C LEU A 309 34.50 0.16 33.58
N GLY A 310 35.45 -0.76 33.42
CA GLY A 310 35.25 -2.20 33.62
C GLY A 310 36.55 -3.00 33.71
N ARG A 311 37.67 -2.35 34.07
CA ARG A 311 39.00 -3.00 34.13
C ARG A 311 39.86 -2.43 35.27
N ARG A 312 39.41 -2.60 36.51
CA ARG A 312 40.21 -2.47 37.74
C ARG A 312 39.56 -3.25 38.88
N ASN A 313 40.10 -4.44 39.14
CA ASN A 313 40.41 -5.02 40.45
C ASN A 313 41.33 -6.24 40.19
N ALA A 314 42.17 -6.60 41.14
CA ALA A 314 43.41 -7.33 40.84
C ALA A 314 43.63 -8.58 41.72
N ILE A 315 44.20 -9.61 41.08
CA ILE A 315 45.16 -10.59 41.61
C ILE A 315 44.83 -11.28 42.94
N THR A 316 44.58 -12.59 42.87
CA THR A 316 45.35 -13.59 43.62
C THR A 316 45.33 -14.94 42.88
N PRO A 317 46.42 -15.75 42.90
CA PRO A 317 46.48 -17.02 42.18
C PRO A 317 46.13 -18.22 43.08
N GLY A 318 45.54 -19.27 42.51
CA GLY A 318 45.30 -20.55 43.17
C GLY A 318 45.10 -21.67 42.17
N ALA A 319 46.07 -22.59 42.05
CA ALA A 319 46.02 -23.69 41.09
C ALA A 319 45.59 -25.01 41.74
N ARG A 320 44.74 -25.80 41.05
CA ARG A 320 44.61 -27.26 41.20
C ARG A 320 43.89 -27.89 40.00
N LEU A 321 44.25 -29.13 39.69
CA LEU A 321 43.70 -29.92 38.57
C LEU A 321 42.40 -30.63 38.99
N ARG A 322 41.48 -30.85 38.04
CA ARG A 322 41.06 -32.22 37.66
C ARG A 322 40.36 -32.27 36.29
N ARG A 323 40.01 -33.49 35.85
CA ARG A 323 39.64 -33.88 34.48
C ARG A 323 38.55 -34.97 34.53
N HIS A 324 37.58 -34.94 33.59
CA HIS A 324 36.43 -35.88 33.46
C HIS A 324 35.44 -35.85 34.66
N ASN A 325 34.15 -36.22 34.57
CA ASN A 325 33.41 -36.91 33.50
C ASN A 325 31.88 -36.56 33.46
N ILE A 326 31.14 -37.21 32.55
CA ILE A 326 29.69 -37.10 32.25
C ILE A 326 28.77 -37.49 33.43
N SER A 327 27.59 -36.84 33.54
CA SER A 327 26.33 -37.40 34.07
C SER A 327 25.11 -36.65 33.49
N MET A 328 23.91 -37.21 33.60
CA MET A 328 22.63 -36.67 33.08
C MET A 328 21.65 -36.22 34.20
N ASP A 329 20.60 -35.52 33.74
CA ASP A 329 19.20 -35.54 34.20
C ASP A 329 18.56 -34.50 35.18
N THR A 330 17.32 -34.17 34.79
CA THR A 330 16.15 -33.62 35.52
C THR A 330 16.09 -32.16 36.00
N ASP A 331 15.23 -31.40 35.29
CA ASP A 331 14.20 -30.42 35.71
C ASP A 331 14.43 -29.31 36.74
N GLY A 332 13.91 -28.12 36.40
CA GLY A 332 13.82 -26.93 37.25
C GLY A 332 13.26 -25.72 36.50
N GLN A 333 11.94 -25.59 36.42
CA GLN A 333 11.27 -24.55 35.63
C GLN A 333 11.33 -23.15 36.26
N TYR A 334 11.82 -22.16 35.51
CA TYR A 334 11.54 -20.73 35.70
C TYR A 334 11.74 -19.95 34.39
N ASP A 335 10.67 -19.72 33.63
CA ASP A 335 10.68 -18.73 32.55
C ASP A 335 10.66 -17.32 33.17
N SER A 336 11.65 -16.50 32.84
CA SER A 336 11.68 -15.08 33.19
C SER A 336 11.81 -14.24 31.92
N ASP A 337 10.77 -13.47 31.61
CA ASP A 337 10.74 -12.55 30.47
C ASP A 337 11.80 -11.45 30.65
N THR A 338 13.00 -11.72 30.13
CA THR A 338 14.09 -10.75 30.03
C THR A 338 14.25 -10.33 28.57
N GLU A 339 13.68 -9.16 28.25
CA GLU A 339 13.54 -8.64 26.89
C GLU A 339 14.91 -8.37 26.23
N GLY A 340 15.43 -9.40 25.57
CA GLY A 340 16.77 -9.41 25.00
C GLY A 340 16.96 -8.38 23.89
N ARG A 341 17.72 -7.32 24.18
CA ARG A 341 18.11 -6.27 23.23
C ARG A 341 18.65 -6.87 21.93
N ARG A 342 17.86 -6.87 20.85
CA ARG A 342 18.23 -7.37 19.51
C ARG A 342 19.37 -6.54 18.89
N LEU A 343 20.62 -6.87 19.24
CA LEU A 343 21.85 -6.28 18.72
C LEU A 343 22.38 -7.04 17.48
N SER A 344 21.57 -7.14 16.43
CA SER A 344 22.07 -7.45 15.08
C SER A 344 21.10 -6.99 13.99
N GLY A 345 21.61 -6.83 12.77
CA GLY A 345 20.85 -6.37 11.59
C GLY A 345 20.10 -7.49 10.87
N GLU A 346 19.27 -8.27 11.58
CA GLU A 346 18.47 -9.31 10.93
C GLU A 346 17.26 -8.76 10.17
N MET A 347 17.03 -9.29 8.97
CA MET A 347 15.81 -9.04 8.21
C MET A 347 14.62 -9.80 8.81
N ILE A 348 13.51 -9.08 8.97
CA ILE A 348 12.23 -9.57 9.50
C ILE A 348 11.81 -10.85 8.78
N SER A 349 11.45 -11.89 9.55
CA SER A 349 11.04 -13.19 9.02
C SER A 349 9.70 -13.12 8.29
N MET A 350 9.48 -13.95 7.26
CA MET A 350 8.14 -14.17 6.68
C MET A 350 7.11 -14.64 7.72
N ARG A 351 7.56 -15.31 8.80
CA ARG A 351 6.72 -15.68 9.93
C ARG A 351 6.40 -14.48 10.84
N GLU A 352 7.34 -13.53 10.99
CA GLU A 352 7.08 -12.24 11.64
C GLU A 352 6.23 -11.31 10.76
N LEU A 353 6.30 -11.40 9.42
CA LEU A 353 5.46 -10.64 8.49
C LEU A 353 3.99 -11.09 8.56
N THR A 354 3.76 -12.39 8.41
CA THR A 354 2.41 -12.98 8.54
C THR A 354 1.86 -12.88 9.96
N ALA A 355 2.71 -13.02 10.99
CA ALA A 355 2.32 -12.73 12.36
C ALA A 355 2.04 -11.23 12.57
N SER A 356 2.81 -10.29 12.01
CA SER A 356 2.56 -8.85 12.17
C SER A 356 1.21 -8.44 11.57
N ASN A 357 0.85 -8.95 10.39
CA ASN A 357 -0.48 -8.70 9.81
C ASN A 357 -1.58 -9.40 10.62
N LYS A 358 -1.41 -10.66 11.04
CA LYS A 358 -2.41 -11.40 11.84
C LYS A 358 -2.57 -10.85 13.26
N VAL A 359 -1.50 -10.36 13.88
CA VAL A 359 -1.51 -9.70 15.19
C VAL A 359 -2.08 -8.30 15.09
N SER A 360 -1.79 -7.53 14.02
CA SER A 360 -2.44 -6.23 13.81
C SER A 360 -3.95 -6.39 13.59
N LEU A 361 -4.35 -7.38 12.78
CA LEU A 361 -5.77 -7.75 12.62
C LEU A 361 -6.39 -8.27 13.92
N ALA A 362 -5.71 -9.15 14.66
CA ALA A 362 -6.22 -9.67 15.93
C ALA A 362 -6.29 -8.60 17.02
N ILE A 363 -5.38 -7.62 17.06
CA ILE A 363 -5.46 -6.47 17.97
C ILE A 363 -6.60 -5.54 17.55
N LEU A 364 -6.78 -5.25 16.25
CA LEU A 364 -7.93 -4.48 15.77
C LEU A 364 -9.26 -5.18 16.06
N GLN A 365 -9.37 -6.48 15.77
CA GLN A 365 -10.56 -7.29 16.07
C GLN A 365 -10.79 -7.40 17.57
N LYS A 366 -9.74 -7.56 18.38
CA LYS A 366 -9.82 -7.57 19.84
C LYS A 366 -10.32 -6.21 20.36
N GLN A 367 -9.68 -5.10 19.98
CA GLN A 367 -10.11 -3.76 20.39
C GLN A 367 -11.52 -3.43 19.92
N LEU A 368 -11.90 -3.80 18.69
CA LEU A 368 -13.29 -3.65 18.21
C LEU A 368 -14.25 -4.53 19.03
N SER A 369 -13.89 -5.75 19.39
CA SER A 369 -14.72 -6.62 20.23
C SER A 369 -14.82 -6.13 21.69
N GLU A 370 -13.75 -5.58 22.26
CA GLU A 370 -13.71 -4.99 23.60
C GLU A 370 -14.46 -3.65 23.65
N THR A 371 -14.53 -2.92 22.53
CA THR A 371 -15.32 -1.69 22.40
C THR A 371 -16.81 -1.99 22.11
N ALA A 372 -17.12 -3.08 21.40
CA ALA A 372 -18.49 -3.47 21.06
C ALA A 372 -19.18 -4.24 22.20
N ASN A 373 -18.50 -5.22 22.81
CA ASN A 373 -19.03 -6.02 23.92
C ASN A 373 -18.76 -5.32 25.27
N GLY A 374 -19.17 -4.07 25.41
CA GLY A 374 -18.88 -3.24 26.59
C GLY A 374 -19.38 -3.85 27.90
N TYR A 375 -18.50 -4.55 28.62
CA TYR A 375 -18.81 -5.28 29.85
C TYR A 375 -18.06 -4.71 31.06
N PRO A 376 -18.72 -4.55 32.22
CA PRO A 376 -18.18 -3.78 33.34
C PRO A 376 -17.25 -4.58 34.26
N ARG A 377 -16.31 -3.86 34.90
CA ARG A 377 -15.66 -4.33 36.14
C ARG A 377 -16.61 -4.14 37.33
N ASN A 378 -17.32 -5.21 37.68
CA ASN A 378 -17.91 -5.40 39.00
C ASN A 378 -16.82 -5.87 40.00
N VAL A 379 -16.86 -5.68 41.32
CA VAL A 379 -17.72 -4.93 42.28
C VAL A 379 -16.93 -4.96 43.63
N CYS A 380 -17.07 -4.07 44.62
CA CYS A 380 -17.75 -2.77 44.78
C CYS A 380 -16.66 -1.72 45.15
N ILE A 381 -16.82 -0.60 45.86
CA ILE A 381 -17.89 0.13 46.59
C ILE A 381 -17.61 1.64 46.34
N ASN A 382 -18.48 2.64 46.54
CA ASN A 382 -19.80 2.74 47.19
C ASN A 382 -20.65 3.84 46.51
N THR A 383 -21.66 4.37 47.22
CA THR A 383 -22.37 5.66 46.99
C THR A 383 -21.48 6.78 46.42
N ARG A 384 -21.98 7.71 45.58
CA ARG A 384 -23.35 8.27 45.53
C ARG A 384 -23.74 8.71 44.09
N GLN A 385 -25.02 8.99 43.85
CA GLN A 385 -25.56 9.34 42.52
C GLN A 385 -25.11 10.71 42.00
N ASN A 386 -24.78 10.80 40.71
CA ASN A 386 -25.59 11.53 39.71
C ASN A 386 -25.11 11.16 38.30
N GLY A 387 -26.02 11.15 37.32
CA GLY A 387 -25.73 10.62 35.98
C GLY A 387 -25.79 11.67 34.87
N PHE A 388 -24.91 11.52 33.89
CA PHE A 388 -25.18 11.87 32.49
C PHE A 388 -24.34 10.96 31.58
N SER A 389 -24.84 10.62 30.39
CA SER A 389 -24.19 9.66 29.48
C SER A 389 -22.92 10.25 28.86
N ALA A 390 -21.81 9.51 28.91
CA ALA A 390 -20.51 9.95 28.41
C ALA A 390 -20.46 9.87 26.87
N GLY A 391 -20.77 10.98 26.19
CA GLY A 391 -20.66 11.10 24.74
C GLY A 391 -19.20 11.11 24.24
N VAL A 392 -18.91 10.32 23.21
CA VAL A 392 -17.58 10.25 22.58
C VAL A 392 -17.43 11.34 21.53
N GLY A 393 -16.42 12.22 21.67
CA GLY A 393 -16.08 13.24 20.68
C GLY A 393 -15.48 14.50 21.27
N ALA A 394 -15.24 15.51 20.43
CA ALA A 394 -14.61 16.78 20.83
C ALA A 394 -15.38 17.55 21.93
N LEU A 395 -16.67 17.27 22.10
CA LEU A 395 -17.53 17.87 23.12
C LEU A 395 -17.10 17.49 24.55
N ALA A 396 -16.52 16.29 24.75
CA ALA A 396 -16.00 15.86 26.05
C ALA A 396 -14.79 16.69 26.52
N ILE A 397 -13.99 17.23 25.59
CA ILE A 397 -12.83 18.07 25.89
C ILE A 397 -13.28 19.45 26.41
N MET A 398 -14.45 19.92 25.99
CA MET A 398 -15.01 21.21 26.40
C MET A 398 -15.47 21.21 27.87
N ASN A 399 -15.98 20.08 28.38
CA ASN A 399 -16.53 20.00 29.73
C ASN A 399 -15.46 20.15 30.82
N ASN A 400 -14.28 19.54 30.63
CA ASN A 400 -13.15 19.69 31.55
C ASN A 400 -12.66 21.15 31.65
N ARG A 401 -12.78 21.95 30.57
CA ARG A 401 -12.40 23.37 30.58
C ARG A 401 -13.39 24.29 31.29
N LEU A 402 -14.63 23.84 31.52
CA LEU A 402 -15.62 24.59 32.31
C LEU A 402 -15.52 24.27 33.80
N ALA A 403 -15.15 23.04 34.17
CA ALA A 403 -14.84 22.66 35.55
C ALA A 403 -13.59 23.38 36.11
N GLU A 404 -12.54 23.56 35.30
CA GLU A 404 -11.34 24.33 35.71
C GLU A 404 -11.62 25.81 36.04
N THR A 405 -12.80 26.34 35.72
CA THR A 405 -13.20 27.73 36.01
C THR A 405 -14.28 27.89 37.08
N SER A 406 -14.88 26.80 37.59
CA SER A 406 -15.84 26.87 38.69
C SER A 406 -15.17 26.91 40.07
N ASP A 407 -14.00 26.27 40.22
CA ASP A 407 -13.32 26.08 41.51
C ASP A 407 -12.47 27.31 41.92
N SER A 408 -12.88 28.51 41.52
CA SER A 408 -12.22 29.78 41.85
C SER A 408 -13.21 30.88 42.27
N ARG A 409 -14.05 30.58 43.26
CA ARG A 409 -14.86 31.59 43.98
C ARG A 409 -15.24 31.15 45.40
#